data_AF-A0A2V9GAV9-F1
#
_entry.id   AF-A0A2V9GAV9-F1
#
_cell.length_a   1.000
_cell.length_b   1.000
_cell.length_c   1.000
_cell.angle_alpha   90.00
_cell.angle_beta   90.00
_cell.angle_gamma   90.00
#
_symmetry.space_group_name_H-M   'P 1'
#
loop_
_entity.id
_entity.type
_entity.pdbx_description
1 polymer ?
#
loop_
_entity_poly.entity_id
_entity_poly.type
_entity_poly.pdbx_seq_one_letter_code
_entity_poly.pdbx_strand_id
1 'polypeptide(L)'
;MGSTSDLIRTQIGIYIIKVLEKETAHTKPFDEVKESLRMPILLSEADKLASDTADQLSAAIRHSNKISLDDLAKQYHLTVGETRPISSTDPLLELANSQEAKNAIFLLRIGELNPPVRTDRGYVVLSVKSIQPAHQGSVEEVRDRVIADLKREKSAEMAKGKAVELARRVKANEKFDAAARALGLEPKTSDPIAHDGSIAGAASGKQVGAAFNLKAGDVAAPLSLGQNWLVYRVAEKTEVNTADFDKQKKQLTEELLQSKRSLAFEAFRTALDTRLKQEGKLKLMPEKLKGFGTLG
;
A
#
# COMPACT_ATOMS: atom_id res chain seq x y z
N MET A 1 -27.19 31.24 26.96
CA MET A 1 -27.40 29.97 26.24
C MET A 1 -28.75 30.02 25.55
N GLY A 2 -28.86 29.51 24.33
CA GLY A 2 -30.14 29.36 23.61
C GLY A 2 -30.57 30.50 22.69
N SER A 3 -29.70 31.45 22.35
CA SER A 3 -30.04 32.56 21.46
C SER A 3 -30.26 32.07 20.02
N THR A 4 -31.47 32.27 19.50
CA THR A 4 -31.77 32.15 18.06
C THR A 4 -31.39 33.45 17.36
N SER A 5 -30.72 33.35 16.21
CA SER A 5 -30.41 34.52 15.38
C SER A 5 -31.70 35.15 14.86
N ASP A 6 -31.64 36.42 14.51
CA ASP A 6 -32.67 37.04 13.68
C ASP A 6 -32.75 36.35 12.32
N LEU A 7 -33.82 36.65 11.58
CA LEU A 7 -34.14 36.03 10.31
C LEU A 7 -33.09 36.39 9.24
N ILE A 8 -32.19 35.46 8.92
CA ILE A 8 -31.13 35.70 7.94
C ILE A 8 -31.64 35.32 6.54
N ARG A 9 -31.78 36.32 5.66
CA ARG A 9 -32.13 36.13 4.24
C ARG A 9 -30.86 36.02 3.40
N THR A 10 -30.70 34.89 2.72
CA THR A 10 -29.69 34.70 1.68
C THR A 10 -30.36 34.46 0.33
N GLN A 11 -29.59 34.45 -0.75
CA GLN A 11 -30.12 34.23 -2.11
C GLN A 11 -30.82 32.88 -2.30
N ILE A 12 -30.57 31.93 -1.40
CA ILE A 12 -31.07 30.55 -1.41
C ILE A 12 -32.14 30.28 -0.35
N GLY A 13 -32.59 31.29 0.40
CA GLY A 13 -33.70 31.16 1.34
C GLY A 13 -33.50 31.86 2.67
N ILE A 14 -34.38 31.53 3.62
CA ILE A 14 -34.44 32.17 4.93
C ILE A 14 -34.00 31.16 6.00
N TYR A 15 -33.02 31.55 6.82
CA TYR A 15 -32.45 30.70 7.86
C TYR A 15 -32.56 31.36 9.23
N ILE A 16 -32.84 30.55 10.26
CA ILE A 16 -32.75 30.92 11.67
C ILE A 16 -31.75 29.97 12.31
N ILE A 17 -30.68 30.50 12.87
CA ILE A 17 -29.61 29.70 13.48
C ILE A 17 -29.77 29.75 14.99
N LYS A 18 -29.98 28.59 15.61
CA LYS A 18 -30.04 28.47 17.07
C LYS A 18 -28.67 28.04 17.59
N VAL A 19 -28.04 28.88 18.40
CA VAL A 19 -26.78 28.52 19.07
C VAL A 19 -27.10 27.52 20.18
N LEU A 20 -26.80 26.25 19.92
CA LEU A 20 -27.03 25.14 20.86
C LEU A 20 -26.09 25.23 22.06
N GLU A 21 -24.81 25.49 21.78
CA GLU A 21 -23.77 25.60 22.79
C GLU A 21 -22.74 26.64 22.33
N LYS A 22 -22.17 27.39 23.28
CA LYS A 22 -21.14 28.39 23.01
C LYS A 22 -19.92 28.01 23.83
N GLU A 23 -19.03 27.24 23.22
CA GLU A 23 -17.69 27.06 23.77
C GLU A 23 -16.91 28.37 23.59
N THR A 24 -16.52 28.99 24.71
CA THR A 24 -15.59 30.12 24.66
C THR A 24 -14.24 29.61 24.20
N ALA A 25 -13.65 30.22 23.16
CA ALA A 25 -12.31 29.88 22.70
C ALA A 25 -11.34 29.90 23.89
N HIS A 26 -10.88 28.72 24.30
CA HIS A 26 -9.89 28.56 25.34
C HIS A 26 -8.60 28.06 24.70
N THR A 27 -7.47 28.62 25.10
CA THR A 27 -6.18 28.02 24.78
C THR A 27 -5.98 26.85 25.73
N LYS A 28 -5.63 25.68 25.19
CA LYS A 28 -5.24 24.55 26.04
C LYS A 28 -4.02 24.99 26.86
N PRO A 29 -4.05 24.91 28.21
CA PRO A 29 -2.91 25.28 29.03
C PRO A 29 -1.72 24.37 28.73
N PHE A 30 -0.49 24.87 28.94
CA PHE A 30 0.74 24.13 28.67
C PHE A 30 0.73 22.72 29.30
N ASP A 31 0.20 22.58 30.52
CA ASP A 31 0.11 21.30 31.22
C ASP A 31 -0.75 20.25 30.49
N GLU A 32 -1.76 20.66 29.72
CA GLU A 32 -2.63 19.74 28.96
C GLU A 32 -1.95 19.26 27.66
N VAL A 33 -1.14 20.12 27.04
CA VAL A 33 -0.45 19.81 25.77
C VAL A 33 0.98 19.33 25.94
N LYS A 34 1.54 19.40 27.16
CA LYS A 34 2.93 19.02 27.45
C LYS A 34 3.25 17.60 26.99
N GLU A 35 2.40 16.63 27.31
CA GLU A 35 2.62 15.23 26.94
C GLU A 35 2.41 14.98 25.44
N SER A 36 1.51 15.72 24.79
CA SER A 36 1.31 15.62 23.33
C SER A 36 2.42 16.32 22.53
N LEU A 37 3.07 17.34 23.10
CA LEU A 37 4.18 18.08 22.47
C LEU A 37 5.56 17.47 22.75
N ARG A 38 5.72 16.68 23.82
CA ARG A 38 7.00 16.10 24.21
C ARG A 38 7.66 15.29 23.08
N MET A 39 6.92 14.36 22.48
CA MET A 39 7.45 13.51 21.40
C MET A 39 7.74 14.31 20.12
N PRO A 40 6.84 15.16 19.61
CA PRO A 40 7.12 16.02 18.45
C PRO A 40 8.33 16.95 18.65
N ILE A 41 8.48 17.57 19.83
CA ILE A 41 9.61 18.47 20.10
C ILE A 41 10.92 17.69 20.19
N LEU A 42 10.91 16.53 20.88
CA LEU A 42 12.08 15.66 20.95
C LEU A 42 12.54 15.21 19.55
N LEU A 43 11.59 14.80 18.70
CA LEU A 43 11.88 14.40 17.32
C LEU A 43 12.39 15.59 16.50
N SER A 44 11.79 16.77 16.64
CA SER A 44 12.23 17.99 15.95
C SER A 44 13.65 18.41 16.35
N GLU A 45 14.00 18.30 17.63
CA GLU A 45 15.36 18.62 18.10
C GLU A 45 16.36 17.56 17.64
N ALA A 46 15.98 16.28 17.67
CA ALA A 46 16.81 15.20 17.15
C ALA A 46 17.07 15.34 15.64
N ASP A 47 16.06 15.68 14.85
CA ASP A 47 16.18 15.94 13.41
C ASP A 47 17.09 17.14 13.14
N LYS A 48 16.96 18.21 13.92
CA LYS A 48 17.81 19.40 13.80
C LYS A 48 19.28 19.05 14.09
N LEU A 49 19.55 18.38 15.21
CA LEU A 49 20.92 17.93 15.54
C LEU A 49 21.50 17.00 14.47
N ALA A 50 20.67 16.09 13.92
CA ALA A 50 21.09 15.20 12.86
C ALA A 50 21.42 15.96 11.57
N SER A 51 20.61 16.97 11.21
CA SER A 51 20.87 17.85 10.05
C SER A 51 22.12 18.69 10.25
N ASP A 52 22.30 19.31 11.42
CA ASP A 52 23.47 20.13 11.73
C ASP A 52 24.77 19.29 11.67
N THR A 53 24.72 18.07 12.20
CA THR A 53 25.83 17.11 12.13
C THR A 53 26.09 16.68 10.68
N ALA A 54 25.04 16.43 9.89
CA ALA A 54 25.18 16.12 8.47
C ALA A 54 25.86 17.28 7.71
N ASP A 55 25.50 18.53 7.98
CA ASP A 55 26.15 19.68 7.35
C ASP A 55 27.64 19.77 7.72
N GLN A 56 28.00 19.52 8.98
CA GLN A 56 29.40 19.45 9.44
C GLN A 56 30.17 18.32 8.76
N LEU A 57 29.60 17.11 8.67
CA LEU A 57 30.18 15.98 7.95
C LEU A 57 30.38 16.32 6.48
N SER A 58 29.39 16.95 5.85
CA SER A 58 29.45 17.38 4.45
C SER A 58 30.57 18.39 4.20
N ALA A 59 30.79 19.33 5.13
CA ALA A 59 31.91 20.26 5.06
C ALA A 59 33.25 19.53 5.25
N ALA A 60 33.36 18.65 6.25
CA ALA A 60 34.59 17.88 6.52
C ALA A 60 35.01 17.02 5.33
N ILE A 61 34.06 16.32 4.69
CA ILE A 61 34.29 15.51 3.49
C ILE A 61 34.74 16.40 2.31
N ARG A 62 34.12 17.57 2.12
CA ARG A 62 34.50 18.50 1.04
C ARG A 62 35.88 19.12 1.23
N HIS A 63 36.33 19.31 2.47
CA HIS A 63 37.62 19.92 2.76
C HIS A 63 38.80 18.94 2.75
N SER A 64 38.54 17.62 2.81
CA SER A 64 39.60 16.61 2.84
C SER A 64 39.26 15.39 1.99
N ASN A 65 39.99 15.21 0.89
CA ASN A 65 39.89 14.01 0.06
C ASN A 65 40.54 12.77 0.70
N LYS A 66 41.12 12.89 1.90
CA LYS A 66 41.84 11.80 2.58
C LYS A 66 41.20 11.37 3.90
N ILE A 67 40.11 12.01 4.33
CA ILE A 67 39.46 11.63 5.57
C ILE A 67 38.76 10.27 5.38
N SER A 68 38.98 9.35 6.31
CA SER A 68 38.33 8.04 6.28
C SER A 68 36.97 8.07 6.99
N LEU A 69 36.12 7.07 6.70
CA LEU A 69 34.85 6.91 7.41
C LEU A 69 35.06 6.69 8.92
N ASP A 70 36.11 5.96 9.29
CA ASP A 70 36.47 5.71 10.70
C ASP A 70 36.92 6.98 11.43
N ASP A 71 37.62 7.90 10.75
CA ASP A 71 38.04 9.17 11.33
C ASP A 71 36.84 10.07 11.60
N LEU A 72 35.90 10.16 10.64
CA LEU A 72 34.63 10.88 10.83
C LEU A 72 33.83 10.27 11.99
N ALA A 73 33.74 8.94 12.05
CA ALA A 73 33.02 8.27 13.12
C ALA A 73 33.61 8.57 14.50
N LYS A 74 34.94 8.58 14.64
CA LYS A 74 35.61 8.96 15.90
C LYS A 74 35.41 10.44 16.24
N GLN A 75 35.56 11.33 15.25
CA GLN A 75 35.47 12.78 15.46
C GLN A 75 34.06 13.23 15.88
N TYR A 76 33.03 12.61 15.31
CA TYR A 76 31.62 12.97 15.55
C TYR A 76 30.89 11.96 16.46
N HIS A 77 31.62 11.04 17.09
CA HIS A 77 31.06 9.98 17.96
C HIS A 77 29.95 9.15 17.30
N LEU A 78 30.12 8.80 16.03
CA LEU A 78 29.18 8.02 15.22
C LEU A 78 29.58 6.54 15.19
N THR A 79 28.62 5.70 14.79
CA THR A 79 28.85 4.25 14.64
C THR A 79 29.10 3.91 13.18
N VAL A 80 30.11 3.09 12.91
CA VAL A 80 30.37 2.51 11.59
C VAL A 80 29.71 1.13 11.52
N GLY A 81 28.95 0.88 10.46
CA GLY A 81 28.37 -0.41 10.15
C GLY A 81 28.79 -0.89 8.77
N GLU A 82 28.72 -2.20 8.54
CA GLU A 82 28.99 -2.82 7.25
C GLU A 82 27.74 -3.52 6.72
N THR A 83 27.45 -3.36 5.44
CA THR A 83 26.35 -4.06 4.77
C THR A 83 26.86 -5.36 4.18
N ARG A 84 25.95 -6.31 3.94
CA ARG A 84 26.25 -7.42 3.01
C ARG A 84 26.55 -6.88 1.61
N PRO A 85 27.18 -7.66 0.71
CA PRO A 85 27.24 -7.32 -0.71
C PRO A 85 25.83 -7.08 -1.27
N ILE A 86 25.67 -5.98 -2.00
CA ILE A 86 24.39 -5.58 -2.59
C ILE A 86 24.50 -5.48 -4.11
N SER A 87 23.49 -5.99 -4.81
CA SER A 87 23.27 -5.70 -6.23
C SER A 87 22.24 -4.57 -6.41
N SER A 88 22.13 -4.04 -7.63
CA SER A 88 21.23 -2.93 -7.94
C SER A 88 19.75 -3.24 -7.70
N THR A 89 19.37 -4.52 -7.69
CA THR A 89 18.00 -4.99 -7.47
C THR A 89 17.75 -5.45 -6.03
N ASP A 90 18.81 -5.61 -5.22
CA ASP A 90 18.65 -6.11 -3.85
C ASP A 90 18.03 -5.05 -2.92
N PRO A 91 17.23 -5.48 -1.92
CA PRO A 91 16.78 -4.59 -0.86
C PRO A 91 17.95 -4.24 0.07
N LEU A 92 18.01 -2.98 0.50
CA LEU A 92 19.02 -2.46 1.42
C LEU A 92 18.42 -2.26 2.82
N LEU A 93 18.16 -3.37 3.52
CA LEU A 93 17.37 -3.40 4.75
C LEU A 93 18.04 -2.65 5.91
N GLU A 94 19.37 -2.63 5.90
CA GLU A 94 20.23 -1.92 6.84
C GLU A 94 19.94 -0.41 6.82
N LEU A 95 19.61 0.14 5.65
CA LEU A 95 19.31 1.57 5.46
C LEU A 95 17.83 1.82 5.10
N ALA A 96 16.92 1.00 5.64
CA ALA A 96 15.48 1.11 5.42
C ALA A 96 15.07 1.17 3.93
N ASN A 97 15.86 0.52 3.06
CA ASN A 97 15.64 0.47 1.63
C ASN A 97 15.63 1.86 0.93
N SER A 98 16.35 2.86 1.48
CA SER A 98 16.49 4.19 0.87
C SER A 98 17.04 4.11 -0.56
N GLN A 99 16.31 4.73 -1.50
CA GLN A 99 16.69 4.75 -2.91
C GLN A 99 17.89 5.68 -3.15
N GLU A 100 17.95 6.79 -2.43
CA GLU A 100 19.03 7.76 -2.46
C GLU A 100 20.34 7.10 -2.02
N ALA A 101 20.30 6.31 -0.94
CA ALA A 101 21.46 5.58 -0.45
C ALA A 101 21.95 4.54 -1.46
N LYS A 102 21.02 3.77 -2.08
CA LYS A 102 21.38 2.83 -3.16
C LYS A 102 22.06 3.54 -4.32
N ASN A 103 21.46 4.62 -4.82
CA ASN A 103 22.01 5.38 -5.94
C ASN A 103 23.41 5.91 -5.62
N ALA A 104 23.63 6.40 -4.40
CA ALA A 104 24.95 6.86 -3.97
C ALA A 104 25.98 5.73 -3.97
N ILE A 105 25.66 4.54 -3.42
CA ILE A 105 26.59 3.41 -3.36
C ILE A 105 27.06 2.97 -4.75
N PHE A 106 26.17 2.93 -5.74
CA PHE A 106 26.52 2.52 -7.11
C PHE A 106 27.27 3.59 -7.92
N LEU A 107 27.33 4.84 -7.45
CA LEU A 107 28.09 5.92 -8.07
C LEU A 107 29.48 6.12 -7.43
N LEU A 108 29.70 5.60 -6.23
CA LEU A 108 30.94 5.76 -5.48
C LEU A 108 32.06 4.83 -5.98
N ARG A 109 33.29 5.34 -5.94
CA ARG A 109 34.50 4.52 -6.09
C ARG A 109 34.91 3.91 -4.75
N ILE A 110 35.77 2.89 -4.81
CA ILE A 110 36.32 2.25 -3.60
C ILE A 110 37.05 3.29 -2.75
N GLY A 111 36.69 3.38 -1.47
CA GLY A 111 37.25 4.34 -0.51
C GLY A 111 36.77 5.79 -0.68
N GLU A 112 35.92 6.08 -1.67
CA GLU A 112 35.29 7.39 -1.81
C GLU A 112 34.19 7.56 -0.76
N LEU A 113 33.99 8.79 -0.29
CA LEU A 113 32.90 9.17 0.60
C LEU A 113 31.88 10.00 -0.16
N ASN A 114 30.60 9.72 0.03
CA ASN A 114 29.53 10.61 -0.44
C ASN A 114 29.19 11.67 0.61
N PRO A 115 28.58 12.81 0.21
CA PRO A 115 27.88 13.67 1.15
C PRO A 115 26.79 12.89 1.91
N PRO A 116 26.43 13.29 3.15
CA PRO A 116 25.39 12.61 3.90
C PRO A 116 24.08 12.48 3.14
N VAL A 117 23.54 11.27 3.13
CA VAL A 117 22.27 10.93 2.47
C VAL A 117 21.19 10.77 3.52
N ARG A 118 20.03 11.38 3.27
CA ARG A 118 18.86 11.23 4.13
C ARG A 118 18.18 9.89 3.85
N THR A 119 17.83 9.19 4.92
CA THR A 119 17.08 7.93 4.94
C THR A 119 15.92 8.07 5.92
N ASP A 120 14.99 7.12 5.92
CA ASP A 120 13.90 7.07 6.91
C ASP A 120 14.41 6.88 8.35
N ARG A 121 15.67 6.48 8.53
CA ARG A 121 16.32 6.31 9.83
C ARG A 121 17.27 7.46 10.21
N GLY A 122 17.30 8.54 9.42
CA GLY A 122 18.22 9.66 9.62
C GLY A 122 19.27 9.77 8.52
N TYR A 123 20.41 10.39 8.81
CA TYR A 123 21.47 10.65 7.84
C TYR A 123 22.58 9.60 7.89
N VAL A 124 23.13 9.25 6.73
CA VAL A 124 24.23 8.30 6.61
C VAL A 124 25.29 8.77 5.63
N VAL A 125 26.55 8.55 5.98
CA VAL A 125 27.71 8.68 5.08
C VAL A 125 28.14 7.27 4.69
N LEU A 126 28.40 7.07 3.41
CA LEU A 126 28.63 5.78 2.79
C LEU A 126 30.03 5.77 2.16
N SER A 127 30.67 4.61 2.23
CA SER A 127 31.90 4.34 1.50
C SER A 127 31.88 2.93 0.94
N VAL A 128 32.43 2.75 -0.27
CA VAL A 128 32.52 1.44 -0.89
C VAL A 128 33.82 0.78 -0.46
N LYS A 129 33.72 -0.32 0.30
CA LYS A 129 34.87 -1.12 0.76
C LYS A 129 35.46 -1.99 -0.36
N SER A 130 34.60 -2.60 -1.18
CA SER A 130 35.00 -3.47 -2.28
C SER A 130 33.90 -3.52 -3.35
N ILE A 131 34.29 -3.67 -4.62
CA ILE A 131 33.37 -3.91 -5.73
C ILE A 131 33.60 -5.34 -6.22
N GLN A 132 32.55 -6.15 -6.20
CA GLN A 132 32.57 -7.50 -6.77
C GLN A 132 32.10 -7.41 -8.22
N PRO A 133 32.94 -7.76 -9.22
CA PRO A 133 32.52 -7.76 -10.62
C PRO A 133 31.33 -8.70 -10.83
N ALA A 134 30.44 -8.36 -11.74
CA ALA A 134 29.41 -9.29 -12.16
C ALA A 134 30.08 -10.55 -12.75
N HIS A 135 29.87 -11.69 -12.11
CA HIS A 135 30.31 -12.99 -12.60
C HIS A 135 29.11 -13.93 -12.67
N GLN A 136 29.26 -15.00 -13.44
CA GLN A 136 28.33 -16.11 -13.33
C GLN A 136 28.46 -16.67 -11.92
N GLY A 137 27.36 -16.69 -11.16
CA GLY A 137 27.36 -17.27 -9.83
C GLY A 137 27.84 -18.71 -9.90
N SER A 138 28.79 -19.07 -9.05
CA SER A 138 29.21 -20.46 -8.86
C SER A 138 28.04 -21.30 -8.39
N VAL A 139 28.13 -22.61 -8.58
CA VAL A 139 27.09 -23.56 -8.16
C VAL A 139 26.83 -23.41 -6.66
N GLU A 140 27.87 -23.17 -5.88
CA GLU A 140 27.83 -22.96 -4.43
C GLU A 140 27.06 -21.70 -4.05
N GLU A 141 27.31 -20.56 -4.71
CA GLU A 141 26.67 -19.28 -4.42
C GLU A 141 25.18 -19.27 -4.77
N VAL A 142 24.79 -19.97 -5.84
CA VAL A 142 23.39 -20.01 -6.29
C VAL A 142 22.64 -21.22 -5.74
N ARG A 143 23.32 -22.15 -5.06
CA ARG A 143 22.75 -23.44 -4.63
C ARG A 143 21.44 -23.25 -3.87
N ASP A 144 21.44 -22.41 -2.85
CA ASP A 144 20.27 -22.20 -1.99
C ASP A 144 19.12 -21.53 -2.74
N ARG A 145 19.44 -20.59 -3.63
CA ARG A 145 18.47 -19.93 -4.51
C ARG A 145 17.84 -20.96 -5.46
N VAL A 146 18.65 -21.77 -6.14
CA VAL A 146 18.19 -22.82 -7.06
C VAL A 146 17.36 -23.87 -6.32
N ILE A 147 17.77 -24.28 -5.12
CA ILE A 147 16.98 -25.22 -4.30
C ILE A 147 15.63 -24.60 -3.93
N ALA A 148 15.58 -23.32 -3.53
CA ALA A 148 14.34 -22.63 -3.21
C ALA A 148 13.42 -22.51 -4.44
N ASP A 149 13.97 -22.13 -5.60
CA ASP A 149 13.24 -22.02 -6.86
C ASP A 149 12.72 -23.39 -7.32
N LEU A 150 13.54 -24.43 -7.25
CA LEU A 150 13.15 -25.80 -7.60
C LEU A 150 12.06 -26.34 -6.66
N LYS A 151 12.18 -26.10 -5.35
CA LYS A 151 11.14 -26.47 -4.37
C LYS A 151 9.81 -25.80 -4.71
N ARG A 152 9.85 -24.52 -5.07
CA ARG A 152 8.66 -23.73 -5.45
C ARG A 152 8.02 -24.28 -6.73
N GLU A 153 8.82 -24.58 -7.74
CA GLU A 153 8.36 -25.17 -9.00
C GLU A 153 7.75 -26.56 -8.79
N LYS A 154 8.45 -27.45 -8.07
CA LYS A 154 7.94 -28.79 -7.76
C LYS A 154 6.67 -28.75 -6.92
N SER A 155 6.58 -27.82 -5.98
CA SER A 155 5.37 -27.63 -5.17
C SER A 155 4.18 -27.19 -6.03
N ALA A 156 4.39 -26.26 -6.97
CA ALA A 156 3.34 -25.80 -7.89
C ALA A 156 2.87 -26.93 -8.83
N GLU A 157 3.80 -27.74 -9.34
CA GLU A 157 3.47 -28.91 -10.19
C GLU A 157 2.71 -29.98 -9.40
N MET A 158 3.12 -30.27 -8.17
CA MET A 158 2.37 -31.17 -7.27
C MET A 158 0.98 -30.64 -6.94
N ALA A 159 0.83 -29.35 -6.67
CA ALA A 159 -0.46 -28.71 -6.39
C ALA A 159 -1.40 -28.83 -7.60
N LYS A 160 -0.89 -28.59 -8.81
CA LYS A 160 -1.62 -28.80 -10.06
C LYS A 160 -2.07 -30.26 -10.20
N GLY A 161 -1.17 -31.21 -10.00
CA GLY A 161 -1.48 -32.64 -10.06
C GLY A 161 -2.60 -33.04 -9.09
N LYS A 162 -2.51 -32.59 -7.82
CA LYS A 162 -3.56 -32.82 -6.82
C LYS A 162 -4.89 -32.18 -7.21
N ALA A 163 -4.88 -30.97 -7.75
CA ALA A 163 -6.10 -30.27 -8.16
C ALA A 163 -6.79 -30.99 -9.33
N VAL A 164 -6.03 -31.45 -10.33
CA VAL A 164 -6.54 -32.26 -11.44
C VAL A 164 -7.11 -33.58 -10.94
N GLU A 165 -6.41 -34.26 -10.04
CA GLU A 165 -6.86 -35.53 -9.45
C GLU A 165 -8.13 -35.35 -8.61
N LEU A 166 -8.23 -34.29 -7.81
CA LEU A 166 -9.43 -33.96 -7.04
C LEU A 166 -10.64 -33.74 -7.97
N ALA A 167 -10.46 -32.92 -9.00
CA ALA A 167 -11.53 -32.67 -9.98
C ALA A 167 -11.94 -33.96 -10.71
N ARG A 168 -10.99 -34.84 -11.05
CA ARG A 168 -11.25 -36.14 -11.68
C ARG A 168 -12.06 -37.06 -10.77
N ARG A 169 -11.69 -37.20 -9.50
CA ARG A 169 -12.40 -38.02 -8.50
C ARG A 169 -13.84 -37.56 -8.30
N VAL A 170 -14.04 -36.25 -8.16
CA VAL A 170 -15.38 -35.68 -7.99
C VAL A 170 -16.23 -35.88 -9.25
N LYS A 171 -15.64 -35.74 -10.45
CA LYS A 171 -16.31 -36.08 -11.72
C LYS A 171 -16.64 -37.57 -11.85
N ALA A 172 -15.87 -38.45 -11.20
CA ALA A 172 -16.15 -39.89 -11.11
C ALA A 172 -17.20 -40.22 -10.02
N ASN A 173 -17.99 -39.23 -9.57
CA ASN A 173 -19.08 -39.36 -8.62
C ASN A 173 -18.64 -39.65 -7.17
N GLU A 174 -17.36 -39.42 -6.82
CA GLU A 174 -16.89 -39.43 -5.43
C GLU A 174 -17.36 -38.17 -4.69
N LYS A 175 -17.76 -38.30 -3.42
CA LYS A 175 -18.14 -37.14 -2.59
C LYS A 175 -16.94 -36.20 -2.46
N PHE A 176 -17.14 -34.91 -2.74
CA PHE A 176 -16.09 -33.87 -2.69
C PHE A 176 -15.25 -33.92 -1.42
N ASP A 177 -15.89 -34.01 -0.25
CA ASP A 177 -15.21 -34.02 1.03
C ASP A 177 -14.35 -35.27 1.22
N ALA A 178 -14.79 -36.42 0.71
CA ALA A 178 -14.04 -37.67 0.74
C ALA A 178 -12.83 -37.60 -0.19
N ALA A 179 -13.03 -37.12 -1.42
CA ALA A 179 -11.96 -36.95 -2.41
C ALA A 179 -10.90 -35.94 -1.93
N ALA A 180 -11.31 -34.85 -1.28
CA ALA A 180 -10.40 -33.88 -0.68
C ALA A 180 -9.58 -34.50 0.46
N ARG A 181 -10.24 -35.18 1.41
CA ARG A 181 -9.58 -35.85 2.54
C ARG A 181 -8.62 -36.95 2.08
N ALA A 182 -8.95 -37.69 1.03
CA ALA A 182 -8.08 -38.71 0.44
C ALA A 182 -6.77 -38.13 -0.12
N LEU A 183 -6.75 -36.85 -0.49
CA LEU A 183 -5.57 -36.12 -0.96
C LEU A 183 -4.85 -35.33 0.14
N GLY A 184 -5.30 -35.50 1.40
CA GLY A 184 -4.80 -34.80 2.58
C GLY A 184 -5.24 -33.33 2.64
N LEU A 185 -6.36 -32.99 2.01
CA LEU A 185 -6.91 -31.64 1.99
C LEU A 185 -8.13 -31.55 2.92
N GLU A 186 -8.27 -30.41 3.59
CA GLU A 186 -9.45 -30.09 4.38
C GLU A 186 -10.47 -29.32 3.53
N PRO A 187 -11.64 -29.89 3.22
CA PRO A 187 -12.67 -29.18 2.47
C PRO A 187 -13.28 -28.07 3.33
N LYS A 188 -13.49 -26.89 2.72
CA LYS A 188 -14.14 -25.74 3.36
C LYS A 188 -15.32 -25.29 2.51
N THR A 189 -16.35 -24.80 3.18
CA THR A 189 -17.53 -24.19 2.55
C THR A 189 -17.45 -22.68 2.76
N SER A 190 -17.57 -21.91 1.68
CA SER A 190 -17.65 -20.46 1.76
C SER A 190 -19.08 -20.02 2.07
N ASP A 191 -19.22 -18.79 2.58
CA ASP A 191 -20.49 -18.07 2.55
C ASP A 191 -20.96 -17.81 1.11
N PRO A 192 -22.24 -17.47 0.89
CA PRO A 192 -22.74 -17.06 -0.41
C PRO A 192 -21.92 -15.90 -0.98
N ILE A 193 -21.51 -16.04 -2.24
CA ILE A 193 -20.64 -15.08 -2.93
C ILE A 193 -21.38 -14.44 -4.11
N ALA A 194 -21.37 -13.10 -4.15
CA ALA A 194 -21.79 -12.32 -5.31
C ALA A 194 -20.63 -12.17 -6.32
N HIS A 195 -20.93 -11.72 -7.55
CA HIS A 195 -19.91 -11.56 -8.60
C HIS A 195 -18.75 -10.63 -8.22
N ASP A 196 -19.01 -9.61 -7.40
CA ASP A 196 -18.04 -8.66 -6.86
C ASP A 196 -17.52 -9.03 -5.45
N GLY A 197 -18.03 -10.11 -4.88
CA GLY A 197 -17.64 -10.60 -3.56
C GLY A 197 -16.26 -11.27 -3.52
N SER A 198 -15.91 -11.83 -2.36
CA SER A 198 -14.66 -12.57 -2.18
C SER A 198 -14.79 -13.70 -1.18
N ILE A 199 -14.01 -14.77 -1.38
CA ILE A 199 -13.82 -15.88 -0.46
C ILE A 199 -12.52 -15.63 0.29
N ALA A 200 -12.62 -15.38 1.59
CA ALA A 200 -11.47 -15.07 2.44
C ALA A 200 -10.38 -16.15 2.32
N GLY A 201 -9.16 -15.72 1.96
CA GLY A 201 -8.00 -16.62 1.83
C GLY A 201 -8.02 -17.57 0.63
N ALA A 202 -8.98 -17.45 -0.30
CA ALA A 202 -9.08 -18.34 -1.46
C ALA A 202 -9.12 -17.58 -2.80
N ALA A 203 -10.22 -16.88 -3.11
CA ALA A 203 -10.40 -16.26 -4.42
C ALA A 203 -11.49 -15.17 -4.41
N SER A 204 -11.43 -14.23 -5.34
CA SER A 204 -12.51 -13.26 -5.60
C SER A 204 -13.63 -13.86 -6.45
N GLY A 205 -14.83 -13.28 -6.37
CA GLY A 205 -16.00 -13.66 -7.19
C GLY A 205 -15.71 -13.59 -8.68
N LYS A 206 -14.91 -12.60 -9.10
CA LYS A 206 -14.41 -12.47 -10.47
C LYS A 206 -13.55 -13.65 -10.89
N GLN A 207 -12.68 -14.14 -10.02
CA GLN A 207 -11.81 -15.29 -10.30
C GLN A 207 -12.59 -16.61 -10.37
N VAL A 208 -13.64 -16.76 -9.57
CA VAL A 208 -14.55 -17.93 -9.62
C VAL A 208 -15.76 -17.70 -10.53
N GLY A 209 -15.65 -16.81 -11.52
CA GLY A 209 -16.76 -16.43 -12.42
C GLY A 209 -17.47 -17.62 -13.08
N ALA A 210 -16.75 -18.72 -13.36
CA ALA A 210 -17.32 -19.95 -13.90
C ALA A 210 -18.35 -20.60 -12.95
N ALA A 211 -18.21 -20.45 -11.63
CA ALA A 211 -19.13 -20.98 -10.63
C ALA A 211 -20.58 -20.51 -10.87
N PHE A 212 -20.76 -19.26 -11.28
CA PHE A 212 -22.09 -18.66 -11.51
C PHE A 212 -22.79 -19.25 -12.74
N ASN A 213 -22.06 -19.93 -13.63
CA ASN A 213 -22.62 -20.60 -14.81
C ASN A 213 -22.87 -22.10 -14.58
N LEU A 214 -22.34 -22.66 -13.49
CA LEU A 214 -22.50 -24.07 -13.13
C LEU A 214 -23.82 -24.31 -12.36
N LYS A 215 -24.28 -25.57 -12.34
CA LYS A 215 -25.44 -26.00 -11.53
C LYS A 215 -24.99 -26.40 -10.12
N ALA A 216 -25.91 -26.38 -9.16
CA ALA A 216 -25.65 -26.94 -7.84
C ALA A 216 -25.25 -28.42 -7.98
N GLY A 217 -24.16 -28.80 -7.32
CA GLY A 217 -23.54 -30.12 -7.41
C GLY A 217 -22.37 -30.21 -8.41
N ASP A 218 -22.28 -29.30 -9.39
CA ASP A 218 -21.21 -29.34 -10.39
C ASP A 218 -19.86 -28.93 -9.79
N VAL A 219 -18.80 -29.60 -10.28
CA VAL A 219 -17.41 -29.27 -9.96
C VAL A 219 -16.78 -28.47 -11.09
N ALA A 220 -16.13 -27.36 -10.75
CA ALA A 220 -15.42 -26.55 -11.73
C ALA A 220 -14.10 -27.18 -12.15
N ALA A 221 -13.56 -26.72 -13.28
CA ALA A 221 -12.18 -27.01 -13.64
C ALA A 221 -11.22 -26.40 -12.61
N PRO A 222 -10.06 -27.03 -12.35
CA PRO A 222 -9.04 -26.46 -11.48
C PRO A 222 -8.65 -25.05 -11.90
N LEU A 223 -8.74 -24.11 -10.96
CA LEU A 223 -8.41 -22.71 -11.17
C LEU A 223 -6.99 -22.43 -10.69
N SER A 224 -6.15 -21.88 -11.57
CA SER A 224 -4.79 -21.44 -11.20
C SER A 224 -4.82 -20.06 -10.56
N LEU A 225 -4.21 -19.94 -9.39
CA LEU A 225 -4.03 -18.71 -8.61
C LEU A 225 -2.53 -18.37 -8.47
N GLY A 226 -1.75 -18.66 -9.50
CA GLY A 226 -0.30 -18.53 -9.48
C GLY A 226 0.36 -19.81 -8.95
N GLN A 227 0.83 -19.79 -7.70
CA GLN A 227 1.44 -20.97 -7.06
C GLN A 227 0.40 -21.92 -6.43
N ASN A 228 -0.82 -21.42 -6.23
CA ASN A 228 -1.90 -22.17 -5.61
C ASN A 228 -2.93 -22.59 -6.67
N TRP A 229 -3.63 -23.69 -6.38
CA TRP A 229 -4.73 -24.19 -7.20
C TRP A 229 -5.99 -24.29 -6.36
N LEU A 230 -7.12 -23.87 -6.92
CA LEU A 230 -8.42 -23.95 -6.29
C LEU A 230 -9.31 -24.90 -7.08
N VAL A 231 -9.93 -25.86 -6.37
CA VAL A 231 -10.99 -26.72 -6.91
C VAL A 231 -12.21 -26.50 -6.04
N TYR A 232 -13.34 -26.21 -6.67
CA TYR A 232 -14.59 -25.93 -5.96
C TYR A 232 -15.76 -26.67 -6.61
N ARG A 233 -16.73 -27.02 -5.78
CA ARG A 233 -18.03 -27.56 -6.17
C ARG A 233 -19.09 -26.53 -5.78
N VAL A 234 -20.03 -26.24 -6.67
CA VAL A 234 -21.17 -25.36 -6.35
C VAL A 234 -22.07 -26.11 -5.37
N ALA A 235 -22.15 -25.64 -4.13
CA ALA A 235 -23.03 -26.27 -3.12
C ALA A 235 -24.49 -25.90 -3.36
N GLU A 236 -24.74 -24.61 -3.57
CA GLU A 236 -26.05 -24.04 -3.80
C GLU A 236 -25.92 -22.88 -4.80
N LYS A 237 -26.97 -22.62 -5.56
CA LYS A 237 -27.09 -21.46 -6.44
C LYS A 237 -28.41 -20.76 -6.16
N THR A 238 -28.33 -19.55 -5.65
CA THR A 238 -29.49 -18.68 -5.49
C THR A 238 -29.77 -18.00 -6.82
N GLU A 239 -30.91 -18.30 -7.45
CA GLU A 239 -31.32 -17.63 -8.68
C GLU A 239 -31.82 -16.21 -8.39
N VAL A 240 -31.65 -15.33 -9.37
CA VAL A 240 -32.14 -13.95 -9.29
C VAL A 240 -33.67 -13.98 -9.28
N ASN A 241 -34.27 -13.47 -8.20
CA ASN A 241 -35.71 -13.27 -8.15
C ASN A 241 -36.12 -12.12 -9.08
N THR A 242 -36.62 -12.46 -10.25
CA THR A 242 -37.05 -11.48 -11.28
C THR A 242 -38.17 -10.56 -10.78
N ALA A 243 -39.02 -11.02 -9.86
CA ALA A 243 -40.08 -10.21 -9.27
C ALA A 243 -39.55 -9.08 -8.36
N ASP A 244 -38.41 -9.29 -7.71
CA ASP A 244 -37.75 -8.25 -6.90
C ASP A 244 -36.92 -7.32 -7.78
N PHE A 245 -36.31 -7.84 -8.86
CA PHE A 245 -35.64 -7.01 -9.85
C PHE A 245 -36.58 -5.98 -10.48
N ASP A 246 -37.80 -6.36 -10.87
CA ASP A 246 -38.76 -5.41 -11.47
C ASP A 246 -39.18 -4.31 -10.48
N LYS A 247 -39.27 -4.63 -9.19
CA LYS A 247 -39.54 -3.63 -8.13
C LYS A 247 -38.36 -2.67 -7.94
N GLN A 248 -37.13 -3.19 -8.01
CA GLN A 248 -35.90 -2.43 -7.77
C GLN A 248 -35.40 -1.70 -9.04
N LYS A 249 -35.86 -2.09 -10.23
CA LYS A 249 -35.38 -1.57 -11.52
C LYS A 249 -35.45 -0.06 -11.63
N LYS A 250 -36.55 0.57 -11.16
CA LYS A 250 -36.68 2.03 -11.17
C LYS A 250 -35.62 2.69 -10.31
N GLN A 251 -35.46 2.21 -9.07
CA GLN A 251 -34.48 2.71 -8.13
C GLN A 251 -33.05 2.52 -8.65
N LEU A 252 -32.67 1.32 -9.10
CA LEU A 252 -31.35 1.06 -9.68
C LEU A 252 -31.06 1.93 -10.91
N THR A 253 -32.07 2.21 -11.74
CA THR A 253 -31.91 3.08 -12.91
C THR A 253 -31.64 4.52 -12.48
N GLU A 254 -32.35 5.02 -11.48
CA GLU A 254 -32.14 6.36 -10.92
C GLU A 254 -30.78 6.49 -10.25
N GLU A 255 -30.38 5.50 -9.45
CA GLU A 255 -29.06 5.46 -8.79
C GLU A 255 -27.92 5.41 -9.83
N LEU A 256 -28.04 4.55 -10.86
CA LEU A 256 -27.04 4.46 -11.92
C LEU A 256 -26.99 5.75 -12.75
N LEU A 257 -28.13 6.37 -13.04
CA LEU A 257 -28.21 7.65 -13.75
C LEU A 257 -27.56 8.77 -12.93
N GLN A 258 -27.82 8.82 -11.63
CA GLN A 258 -27.23 9.80 -10.73
C GLN A 258 -25.71 9.58 -10.61
N SER A 259 -25.26 8.34 -10.45
CA SER A 259 -23.83 7.99 -10.44
C SER A 259 -23.12 8.45 -11.71
N LYS A 260 -23.70 8.18 -12.89
CA LYS A 260 -23.15 8.62 -14.18
C LYS A 260 -23.13 10.14 -14.32
N ARG A 261 -24.17 10.84 -13.86
CA ARG A 261 -24.23 12.32 -13.85
C ARG A 261 -23.13 12.91 -12.97
N SER A 262 -22.95 12.37 -11.76
CA SER A 262 -21.89 12.82 -10.84
C SER A 262 -20.50 12.62 -11.43
N LEU A 263 -20.24 11.46 -12.03
CA LEU A 263 -18.96 11.18 -12.71
C LEU A 263 -18.70 12.13 -13.89
N ALA A 264 -19.71 12.37 -14.73
CA ALA A 264 -19.61 13.30 -15.85
C ALA A 264 -19.37 14.75 -15.39
N PHE A 265 -20.04 15.17 -14.31
CA PHE A 265 -19.84 16.50 -13.72
C PHE A 265 -18.45 16.66 -13.11
N GLU A 266 -17.96 15.66 -12.37
CA GLU A 266 -16.59 15.62 -11.82
C GLU A 266 -15.53 15.72 -12.93
N ALA A 267 -15.69 14.96 -14.01
CA ALA A 267 -14.80 15.02 -15.17
C ALA A 267 -14.84 16.39 -15.85
N PHE A 268 -16.03 16.96 -16.07
CA PHE A 268 -16.20 18.30 -16.63
C PHE A 268 -15.56 19.38 -15.74
N ARG A 269 -15.82 19.33 -14.43
CA ARG A 269 -15.25 20.25 -13.44
C ARG A 269 -13.72 20.19 -13.45
N THR A 270 -13.16 18.99 -13.46
CA THR A 270 -11.70 18.76 -13.48
C THR A 270 -11.07 19.31 -14.76
N ALA A 271 -11.70 19.07 -15.92
CA ALA A 271 -11.23 19.60 -17.20
C ALA A 271 -11.33 21.14 -17.25
N LEU A 272 -12.43 21.71 -16.74
CA LEU A 272 -12.63 23.16 -16.68
C LEU A 272 -11.62 23.83 -15.74
N ASP A 273 -11.40 23.28 -14.55
CA ASP A 273 -10.40 23.75 -13.58
C ASP A 273 -8.99 23.75 -14.20
N THR A 274 -8.62 22.64 -14.85
CA THR A 274 -7.34 22.51 -15.56
C THR A 274 -7.19 23.59 -16.64
N ARG A 275 -8.23 23.79 -17.46
CA ARG A 275 -8.24 24.79 -18.53
C ARG A 275 -8.14 26.21 -17.98
N LEU A 276 -8.92 26.56 -16.95
CA LEU A 276 -8.91 27.91 -16.38
C LEU A 276 -7.60 28.23 -15.64
N LYS A 277 -6.93 27.23 -15.07
CA LYS A 277 -5.56 27.34 -14.54
C LYS A 277 -4.56 27.64 -15.66
N GLN A 278 -4.64 26.91 -16.78
CA GLN A 278 -3.77 27.12 -17.94
C GLN A 278 -3.99 28.49 -18.61
N GLU A 279 -5.24 28.95 -18.73
CA GLU A 279 -5.59 30.28 -19.25
C GLU A 279 -5.27 31.42 -18.25
N GLY A 280 -4.76 31.11 -17.05
CA GLY A 280 -4.43 32.10 -16.01
C GLY A 280 -5.64 32.80 -15.38
N LYS A 281 -6.86 32.37 -15.72
CA LYS A 281 -8.13 32.91 -15.21
C LYS A 281 -8.51 32.36 -13.83
N LEU A 282 -7.89 31.25 -13.42
CA LEU A 282 -8.02 30.69 -12.07
C LEU A 282 -6.69 30.78 -11.34
N LYS A 283 -6.60 31.64 -10.32
CA LYS A 283 -5.45 31.75 -9.41
C LYS A 283 -5.82 31.15 -8.05
N LEU A 284 -5.35 29.93 -7.77
CA LEU A 284 -5.41 29.39 -6.41
C LEU A 284 -4.38 30.13 -5.55
N MET A 285 -4.83 30.72 -4.45
CA MET A 285 -3.99 31.35 -3.43
C MET A 285 -3.80 30.38 -2.26
N PRO A 286 -2.84 29.42 -2.34
CA PRO A 286 -2.68 28.36 -1.34
C PRO A 286 -2.44 28.90 0.08
N GLU A 287 -1.79 30.05 0.22
CA GLU A 287 -1.55 30.72 1.50
C GLU A 287 -2.85 31.19 2.19
N LYS A 288 -3.90 31.55 1.43
CA LYS A 288 -5.20 31.93 2.01
C LYS A 288 -6.07 30.72 2.35
N LEU A 289 -5.89 29.60 1.67
CA LEU A 289 -6.63 28.36 1.96
C LEU A 289 -6.20 27.70 3.28
N LYS A 290 -4.95 27.89 3.72
CA LYS A 290 -4.50 27.40 5.05
C LYS A 290 -5.22 28.07 6.23
N GLY A 291 -5.78 29.27 6.05
CA GLY A 291 -6.55 30.00 7.07
C GLY A 291 -8.02 29.56 7.19
N PHE A 292 -8.54 28.88 6.16
CA PHE A 292 -9.84 28.22 6.20
C PHE A 292 -9.56 26.75 6.49
N GLY A 293 -9.65 26.35 7.77
CA GLY A 293 -9.35 24.98 8.20
C GLY A 293 -9.96 23.91 7.30
N THR A 294 -9.32 22.74 7.24
CA THR A 294 -9.72 21.60 6.42
C THR A 294 -11.23 21.38 6.46
N LEU A 295 -11.92 21.69 5.36
CA LEU A 295 -13.31 21.33 5.16
C LEU A 295 -13.33 19.81 4.95
N GLY A 296 -13.46 19.09 6.06
CA GLY A 296 -13.78 17.66 6.10
C GLY A 296 -15.24 17.43 5.74
#